data_AF-A0A8T2P4Y6-F1
#
_entry.id   AF-A0A8T2P4Y6-F1
#
_cell.length_a   1.000
_cell.length_b   1.000
_cell.length_c   1.000
_cell.angle_alpha   90.00
_cell.angle_beta   90.00
_cell.angle_gamma   90.00
#
_symmetry.space_group_name_H-M   'P 1'
#
loop_
_entity.id
_entity.type
_entity.pdbx_description
1 polymer ?
#
loop_
_entity_poly.entity_id
_entity_poly.type
_entity_poly.pdbx_seq_one_letter_code
_entity_poly.pdbx_strand_id
1 'polypeptide(L)'
;MASWFGWGEPYHRCAQRSPADVVTDTLMLELSWQMKEAERMQRERDNEYRRLQTGVDYGWLASYPRSTYDITAGERLALEDLCAKIHPSYCGAVMLSGSEVKTVSGDVERGLDKTERAKRVWSMPEFRNGKAI
;
A
#
# COMPACT_ATOMS: atom_id res chain seq x y z
N MET A 1 -13.51 -45.04 1.62
CA MET A 1 -14.15 -44.09 0.68
C MET A 1 -14.52 -42.84 1.46
N ALA A 2 -14.19 -41.68 0.90
CA ALA A 2 -14.12 -40.39 1.57
C ALA A 2 -15.45 -39.90 2.16
N SER A 3 -15.42 -39.49 3.43
CA SER A 3 -16.33 -38.48 3.98
C SER A 3 -15.53 -37.19 4.23
N TRP A 4 -14.81 -36.72 3.22
CA TRP A 4 -14.06 -35.45 3.26
C TRP A 4 -14.80 -34.33 2.52
N PHE A 5 -15.91 -34.68 1.87
CA PHE A 5 -16.91 -33.75 1.39
C PHE A 5 -18.08 -33.69 2.38
N GLY A 6 -17.75 -33.42 3.65
CA GLY A 6 -18.72 -32.84 4.57
C GLY A 6 -18.98 -31.40 4.16
N TRP A 7 -19.67 -31.22 3.03
CA TRP A 7 -20.45 -30.02 2.78
C TRP A 7 -21.56 -30.02 3.84
N GLY A 8 -21.21 -29.61 5.05
CA GLY A 8 -22.18 -29.22 6.06
C GLY A 8 -22.91 -28.00 5.51
N GLU A 9 -23.98 -28.27 4.76
CA GLU A 9 -25.18 -27.48 4.58
C GLU A 9 -25.09 -26.09 5.26
N PRO A 10 -24.67 -25.02 4.55
CA PRO A 10 -24.53 -23.69 5.13
C PRO A 10 -25.89 -22.99 5.13
N TYR A 11 -26.93 -23.66 5.56
CA TYR A 11 -28.20 -23.00 5.82
C TYR A 11 -28.02 -22.39 7.21
N HIS A 12 -27.94 -21.05 7.25
CA HIS A 12 -27.87 -20.16 8.43
C HIS A 12 -26.59 -19.35 8.70
N ARG A 13 -25.50 -19.42 7.92
CA ARG A 13 -24.38 -18.45 8.12
C ARG A 13 -24.63 -17.06 7.54
N CYS A 14 -25.64 -16.91 6.69
CA CYS A 14 -26.14 -15.63 6.17
C CYS A 14 -27.45 -15.19 6.83
N ALA A 15 -27.60 -15.39 8.14
CA ALA A 15 -28.68 -14.75 8.87
C ALA A 15 -28.31 -13.27 9.09
N GLN A 16 -28.70 -12.41 8.14
CA GLN A 16 -28.90 -10.96 8.33
C GLN A 16 -27.65 -10.16 8.78
N ARG A 17 -26.55 -10.17 8.00
CA ARG A 17 -25.55 -9.09 8.12
C ARG A 17 -26.25 -7.79 7.71
N SER A 18 -26.26 -6.79 8.59
CA SER A 18 -26.88 -5.51 8.26
C SER A 18 -26.10 -4.85 7.12
N PRO A 19 -26.73 -4.01 6.27
CA PRO A 19 -26.01 -3.31 5.21
C PRO A 19 -24.86 -2.45 5.77
N ALA A 20 -24.96 -1.98 7.03
CA ALA A 20 -23.89 -1.27 7.71
C ALA A 20 -22.69 -2.17 8.04
N ASP A 21 -22.93 -3.43 8.46
CA ASP A 21 -21.85 -4.40 8.71
C ASP A 21 -21.10 -4.72 7.41
N VAL A 22 -21.83 -4.86 6.30
CA VAL A 22 -21.22 -5.12 4.98
C VAL A 22 -20.36 -3.93 4.52
N VAL A 23 -20.83 -2.70 4.74
CA VAL A 23 -20.07 -1.47 4.45
C VAL A 23 -18.80 -1.44 5.29
N THR A 24 -18.92 -1.73 6.58
CA THR A 24 -17.79 -1.73 7.52
C THR A 24 -16.76 -2.78 7.14
N ASP A 25 -17.18 -4.03 6.91
CA ASP A 25 -16.30 -5.12 6.47
C ASP A 25 -15.56 -4.77 5.17
N THR A 26 -16.29 -4.19 4.20
CA THR A 26 -15.73 -3.77 2.91
C THR A 26 -14.68 -2.68 3.08
N LEU A 27 -14.97 -1.64 3.86
CA LEU A 27 -14.05 -0.52 4.08
C LEU A 27 -12.81 -0.95 4.86
N MET A 28 -12.97 -1.82 5.86
CA MET A 28 -11.86 -2.39 6.62
C MET A 28 -10.96 -3.27 5.74
N LEU A 29 -11.55 -4.09 4.86
CA LEU A 29 -10.82 -4.88 3.87
C LEU A 29 -10.05 -3.99 2.91
N GLU A 30 -10.72 -2.99 2.33
CA GLU A 30 -10.11 -2.07 1.38
C GLU A 30 -8.95 -1.32 2.05
N LEU A 31 -9.13 -0.80 3.27
CA LEU A 31 -8.06 -0.14 4.02
C LEU A 31 -6.86 -1.06 4.26
N SER A 32 -7.10 -2.31 4.67
CA SER A 32 -6.02 -3.27 4.91
C SER A 32 -5.23 -3.58 3.63
N TRP A 33 -5.92 -3.72 2.50
CA TRP A 33 -5.33 -3.89 1.18
C TRP A 33 -4.49 -2.67 0.82
N GLN A 34 -5.08 -1.50 1.00
CA GLN A 34 -4.50 -0.20 0.77
C GLN A 34 -3.21 0.07 1.56
N MET A 35 -3.12 -0.40 2.81
CA MET A 35 -1.93 -0.31 3.64
C MET A 35 -0.84 -1.28 3.16
N LYS A 36 -1.21 -2.52 2.84
CA LYS A 36 -0.29 -3.52 2.30
C LYS A 36 0.29 -3.12 0.95
N GLU A 37 -0.53 -2.52 0.09
CA GLU A 37 -0.10 -2.03 -1.21
C GLU A 37 0.84 -0.84 -1.08
N ALA A 38 0.54 0.10 -0.17
CA ALA A 38 1.45 1.21 0.14
C ALA A 38 2.81 0.72 0.64
N GLU A 39 2.83 -0.30 1.49
CA GLU A 39 4.07 -0.92 1.95
C GLU A 39 4.84 -1.59 0.82
N ARG A 40 4.15 -2.28 -0.10
CA ARG A 40 4.78 -2.89 -1.29
C ARG A 40 5.43 -1.82 -2.16
N MET A 41 4.71 -0.73 -2.46
CA MET A 41 5.21 0.39 -3.26
C MET A 41 6.44 1.04 -2.58
N GLN A 42 6.41 1.21 -1.27
CA GLN A 42 7.57 1.72 -0.52
C GLN A 42 8.80 0.81 -0.68
N ARG A 43 8.62 -0.51 -0.55
CA ARG A 43 9.71 -1.48 -0.72
C ARG A 43 10.28 -1.47 -2.14
N GLU A 44 9.42 -1.34 -3.15
CA GLU A 44 9.84 -1.22 -4.55
C GLU A 44 10.71 0.02 -4.75
N ARG A 45 10.32 1.17 -4.18
CA ARG A 45 11.12 2.41 -4.20
C ARG A 45 12.47 2.25 -3.50
N ASP A 46 12.49 1.68 -2.29
CA ASP A 46 13.73 1.51 -1.52
C ASP A 46 14.70 0.53 -2.19
N ASN A 47 14.17 -0.49 -2.88
CA ASN A 47 14.96 -1.39 -3.72
C ASN A 47 15.54 -0.67 -4.94
N GLU A 48 14.71 0.11 -5.66
CA GLU A 48 15.17 0.86 -6.83
C GLU A 48 16.25 1.89 -6.45
N TYR A 49 16.03 2.61 -5.35
CA TYR A 49 17.00 3.57 -4.82
C TYR A 49 18.34 2.90 -4.49
N ARG A 50 18.30 1.75 -3.79
CA ARG A 50 19.51 0.97 -3.52
C ARG A 50 20.17 0.48 -4.80
N ARG A 51 19.40 -0.03 -5.76
CA ARG A 51 19.93 -0.48 -7.07
C ARG A 51 20.63 0.64 -7.82
N LEU A 52 20.09 1.86 -7.76
CA LEU A 52 20.71 3.05 -8.35
C LEU A 52 22.02 3.43 -7.64
N GLN A 53 22.12 3.27 -6.32
CA GLN A 53 23.35 3.55 -5.58
C GLN A 53 24.42 2.46 -5.76
N THR A 54 24.04 1.19 -5.73
CA THR A 54 24.99 0.06 -5.73
C THR A 54 25.26 -0.50 -7.12
N GLY A 55 24.42 -0.16 -8.11
CA GLY A 55 24.48 -0.69 -9.48
C GLY A 55 24.05 -2.15 -9.63
N VAL A 56 23.69 -2.83 -8.53
CA VAL A 56 23.37 -4.26 -8.47
C VAL A 56 22.11 -4.50 -7.62
N ASP A 57 21.23 -5.39 -8.07
CA ASP A 57 19.97 -5.71 -7.38
C ASP A 57 20.15 -6.85 -6.36
N TYR A 58 20.14 -6.48 -5.07
CA TYR A 58 20.15 -7.41 -3.94
C TYR A 58 18.78 -7.48 -3.25
N GLY A 59 17.70 -7.09 -3.92
CA GLY A 59 16.37 -7.02 -3.34
C GLY A 59 15.89 -8.35 -2.74
N TRP A 60 16.37 -9.48 -3.28
CA TRP A 60 16.07 -10.83 -2.78
C TRP A 60 16.80 -11.21 -1.48
N LEU A 61 17.94 -10.56 -1.17
CA LEU A 61 18.66 -10.73 0.10
C LEU A 61 18.14 -9.80 1.19
N ALA A 62 17.36 -8.79 0.82
CA ALA A 62 16.85 -7.81 1.75
C ALA A 62 15.78 -8.44 2.64
N SER A 63 16.05 -8.44 3.95
CA SER A 63 15.03 -8.73 4.96
C SER A 63 14.35 -7.41 5.34
N TYR A 64 13.02 -7.37 5.18
CA TYR A 64 12.22 -6.24 5.63
C TYR A 64 11.59 -6.59 6.97
N PRO A 65 11.60 -5.67 7.96
CA PRO A 65 10.81 -5.85 9.16
C PRO A 65 9.34 -6.06 8.77
N ARG A 66 8.61 -6.86 9.56
CA ARG A 66 7.17 -7.03 9.34
C ARG A 66 6.50 -5.66 9.45
N SER A 67 5.53 -5.43 8.58
CA SER A 67 4.68 -4.23 8.60
C SER A 67 4.24 -3.92 10.04
N THR A 68 4.66 -2.77 10.56
CA THR A 68 4.26 -2.28 11.88
C THR A 68 2.90 -1.60 11.85
N TYR A 69 2.28 -1.49 10.67
CA TYR A 69 0.96 -0.91 10.50
C TYR A 69 -0.12 -1.95 10.82
N ASP A 70 -0.11 -2.44 12.05
CA ASP A 70 -1.20 -3.25 12.59
C ASP A 70 -2.23 -2.31 13.20
N ILE A 71 -3.45 -2.32 12.65
CA ILE A 71 -4.58 -1.58 13.21
C ILE A 71 -4.82 -2.12 14.62
N THR A 72 -4.59 -1.29 15.62
CA THR A 72 -4.82 -1.68 17.02
C THR A 72 -6.31 -1.92 17.26
N ALA A 73 -6.65 -2.72 18.27
CA ALA A 73 -8.05 -3.01 18.58
C ALA A 73 -8.88 -1.74 18.85
N GLY A 74 -8.26 -0.70 19.44
CA GLY A 74 -8.91 0.59 19.68
C GLY A 74 -9.15 1.41 18.41
N GLU A 75 -8.17 1.44 17.49
CA GLU A 75 -8.33 2.10 16.19
C GLU A 75 -9.39 1.42 15.34
N ARG A 76 -9.42 0.09 15.36
CA ARG A 76 -10.44 -0.70 14.68
C ARG A 76 -11.85 -0.37 15.19
N LEU A 77 -12.04 -0.32 16.50
CA LEU A 77 -13.34 0.02 17.09
C LEU A 77 -13.80 1.43 16.69
N ALA A 78 -12.88 2.40 16.68
CA ALA A 78 -13.18 3.76 16.24
C ALA A 78 -13.54 3.81 14.74
N LEU A 79 -12.85 3.03 13.91
CA LEU A 79 -13.16 2.92 12.48
C LEU A 79 -14.53 2.29 12.24
N GLU A 80 -14.88 1.26 13.00
CA GLU A 80 -16.19 0.61 12.95
C GLU A 80 -17.31 1.61 13.30
N ASP A 81 -17.15 2.46 14.33
CA ASP A 81 -18.11 3.51 14.68
C ASP A 81 -18.27 4.58 13.58
N LEU A 82 -17.19 4.95 12.89
CA LEU A 82 -17.23 5.87 11.75
C LEU A 82 -17.91 5.22 10.54
N CYS A 83 -17.62 3.95 10.26
CA CYS A 83 -18.21 3.21 9.14
C CYS A 83 -19.72 3.00 9.32
N ALA A 84 -20.18 2.77 10.56
CA ALA A 84 -21.60 2.63 10.88
C ALA A 84 -22.42 3.91 10.58
N LYS A 85 -21.77 5.08 10.53
CA LYS A 85 -22.41 6.37 10.21
C LYS A 85 -22.50 6.63 8.70
N ILE A 86 -21.84 5.82 7.87
CA ILE A 86 -21.84 5.98 6.41
C ILE A 86 -23.11 5.34 5.85
N HIS A 87 -23.92 6.14 5.16
CA HIS A 87 -25.07 5.60 4.44
C HIS A 87 -24.58 4.74 3.25
N PRO A 88 -25.16 3.54 3.01
CA PRO A 88 -24.63 2.57 2.04
C PRO A 88 -24.38 3.12 0.63
N SER A 89 -25.17 4.10 0.18
CA SER A 89 -25.00 4.76 -1.12
C SER A 89 -23.69 5.56 -1.26
N TYR A 90 -23.09 6.01 -0.16
CA TYR A 90 -21.84 6.80 -0.19
C TYR A 90 -20.58 5.93 0.00
N CYS A 91 -20.74 4.64 0.33
CA CYS A 91 -19.61 3.72 0.50
C CYS A 91 -18.68 3.72 -0.72
N GLY A 92 -19.25 3.71 -1.93
CA GLY A 92 -18.49 3.80 -3.18
C GLY A 92 -17.68 5.10 -3.33
N ALA A 93 -18.26 6.24 -2.94
CA ALA A 93 -17.57 7.53 -3.01
C ALA A 93 -16.38 7.58 -2.04
N VAL A 94 -16.52 6.98 -0.85
CA VAL A 94 -15.43 6.88 0.14
C VAL A 94 -14.28 6.05 -0.42
N MET A 95 -14.54 4.87 -0.99
CA MET A 95 -13.50 4.04 -1.61
C MET A 95 -12.78 4.74 -2.77
N LEU A 96 -13.53 5.44 -3.64
CA LEU A 96 -12.96 6.19 -4.76
C LEU A 96 -12.08 7.34 -4.28
N SER A 97 -12.55 8.14 -3.30
CA SER A 97 -11.77 9.26 -2.76
C SER A 97 -10.46 8.82 -2.11
N GLY A 98 -10.47 7.71 -1.35
CA GLY A 98 -9.25 7.16 -0.76
C GLY A 98 -8.25 6.66 -1.82
N SER A 99 -8.74 6.18 -2.96
CA SER A 99 -7.89 5.72 -4.07
C SER A 99 -7.30 6.89 -4.85
N GLU A 100 -8.08 7.94 -5.10
CA GLU A 100 -7.67 9.16 -5.79
C GLU A 100 -6.56 9.92 -5.05
N VAL A 101 -6.67 10.05 -3.72
CA VAL A 101 -5.63 10.70 -2.90
C VAL A 101 -4.28 10.00 -3.05
N LYS A 102 -4.26 8.66 -3.21
CA LYS A 102 -3.03 7.90 -3.42
C LYS A 102 -2.40 8.13 -4.78
N THR A 103 -3.21 8.24 -5.84
CA THR A 103 -2.69 8.52 -7.18
C THR A 103 -2.09 9.92 -7.24
N VAL A 104 -2.76 10.91 -6.65
CA VAL A 104 -2.27 12.30 -6.62
C VAL A 104 -0.93 12.40 -5.86
N SER A 105 -0.82 11.76 -4.70
CA SER A 105 0.45 11.72 -3.95
C SER A 105 1.55 11.01 -4.74
N GLY A 106 1.23 9.88 -5.39
CA GLY A 106 2.17 9.14 -6.22
C GLY A 106 2.65 9.93 -7.45
N ASP A 107 1.78 10.73 -8.06
CA ASP A 107 2.13 11.56 -9.22
C ASP A 107 3.02 12.75 -8.85
N VAL A 108 2.76 13.39 -7.69
CA VAL A 108 3.63 14.44 -7.12
C VAL A 108 5.03 13.91 -6.84
N GLU A 109 5.13 12.75 -6.19
CA GLU A 109 6.41 12.13 -5.86
C GLU A 109 7.17 11.65 -7.12
N ARG A 110 6.46 11.08 -8.10
CA ARG A 110 7.05 10.71 -9.41
C ARG A 110 7.58 11.93 -10.16
N GLY A 111 6.93 13.09 -10.02
CA GLY A 111 7.42 14.36 -10.54
C GLY A 111 8.74 14.79 -9.91
N LEU A 112 8.88 14.61 -8.59
CA LEU A 112 10.11 14.89 -7.85
C LEU A 112 11.26 13.94 -8.23
N ASP A 113 11.01 12.62 -8.31
CA ASP A 113 12.04 11.64 -8.69
C ASP A 113 12.58 11.87 -10.11
N LYS A 114 11.71 12.15 -11.09
CA LYS A 114 12.15 12.52 -12.45
C LYS A 114 13.04 13.75 -12.45
N THR A 115 12.71 14.74 -11.61
CA THR A 115 13.48 15.98 -11.49
C THR A 115 14.84 15.74 -10.84
N GLU A 116 14.92 14.89 -9.80
CA GLU A 116 16.18 14.47 -9.19
C GLU A 116 17.05 13.62 -10.12
N ARG A 117 16.45 12.67 -10.84
CA ARG A 117 17.14 11.84 -11.84
C ARG A 117 17.69 12.70 -12.97
N ALA A 118 16.93 13.69 -13.45
CA ALA A 118 17.39 14.65 -14.45
C ALA A 118 18.60 15.48 -13.97
N LYS A 119 18.65 15.83 -12.68
CA LYS A 119 19.80 16.54 -12.08
C LYS A 119 21.05 15.65 -11.93
N ARG A 120 20.87 14.35 -11.65
CA ARG A 120 21.98 13.40 -11.40
C ARG A 120 22.59 12.79 -12.66
N VAL A 121 21.84 12.69 -13.76
CA VAL A 121 22.30 12.09 -15.03
C VAL A 121 23.36 12.94 -15.75
N TRP A 122 23.53 14.22 -15.40
CA TRP A 122 24.50 15.14 -16.02
C TRP A 122 25.49 15.80 -15.05
N SER A 123 25.72 15.20 -13.88
CA SER A 123 26.86 15.61 -13.04
C SER A 123 28.15 14.98 -13.59
N MET A 124 28.77 15.65 -14.56
CA MET A 124 30.11 15.30 -15.05
C MET A 124 31.12 15.35 -13.90
N PRO A 125 31.92 14.29 -13.65
CA PRO A 125 33.00 14.37 -12.67
C PRO A 125 34.05 15.38 -13.15
N GLU A 126 34.40 16.35 -12.30
CA GLU A 126 35.49 17.28 -12.58
C GLU A 126 36.84 16.55 -12.49
N PHE A 127 37.35 16.11 -13.64
CA PHE A 127 38.75 15.70 -13.77
C PHE A 127 39.62 16.95 -13.84
N ARG A 128 40.17 17.35 -12.69
CA ARG A 128 41.21 18.39 -12.62
C ARG A 128 42.47 17.87 -13.34
N ASN A 129 42.67 18.30 -14.58
CA ASN A 129 43.92 18.12 -15.31
C ASN A 129 45.01 19.01 -14.70
N GLY A 130 45.74 18.48 -13.71
CA GLY A 130 47.00 19.04 -13.25
C GLY A 130 48.13 18.64 -14.21
N LYS A 131 48.38 19.45 -15.24
CA LYS A 131 49.70 19.49 -15.86
C LYS A 131 50.64 20.14 -14.84
N ALA A 132 51.52 19.34 -14.23
CA ALA A 132 52.72 19.85 -13.58
C ALA A 132 53.90 19.57 -14.51
N ILE A 133 54.73 20.60 -14.64
CA ILE A 133 55.85 20.81 -15.56
C ILE A 133 56.95 19.77 -15.38
#